data_AF-A0A2M7KMD5-F1
#
_entry.id   AF-A0A2M7KMD5-F1
#
_cell.length_a   1.000
_cell.length_b   1.000
_cell.length_c   1.000
_cell.angle_alpha   90.00
_cell.angle_beta   90.00
_cell.angle_gamma   90.00
#
_symmetry.space_group_name_H-M   'P 1'
#
loop_
_entity.id
_entity.type
_entity.pdbx_description
1 polymer ?
#
loop_
_entity_poly.entity_id
_entity_poly.type
_entity_poly.pdbx_seq_one_letter_code
_entity_poly.pdbx_strand_id
1 'polypeptide(L)'
;TFCHEGPWDKVDNRIWGFDLDTGKAWMIRPREAGENPGHEYWHADGVTVGYHGRRPDGSKFLGKTRYDNTDRFEADFPGETGHIHSNDFHLIVGDGGSVIRAWQWNGASFDGPRVLAEHRSSMKIQQAHPHPRFNADGTKVVFTSDWTGYCQVYEAEVPEFAALPAAKT
;
A
#
# COMPACT_ATOMS: atom_id res chain seq x y z
N THR A 1 2.88 13.67 -6.92
CA THR A 1 3.37 13.49 -5.55
C THR A 1 4.86 13.25 -5.58
N PHE A 2 5.54 13.47 -4.47
CA PHE A 2 6.91 12.98 -4.26
C PHE A 2 7.10 12.57 -2.80
N CYS A 3 8.02 11.63 -2.58
CA CYS A 3 8.40 11.19 -1.24
C CYS A 3 9.74 11.85 -0.85
N HIS A 4 9.76 12.55 0.29
CA HIS A 4 11.02 12.96 0.91
C HIS A 4 11.50 11.83 1.81
N GLU A 5 12.19 10.83 1.22
CA GLU A 5 12.64 9.66 1.96
C GLU A 5 13.88 9.98 2.83
N GLY A 6 13.92 9.44 4.05
CA GLY A 6 15.02 9.66 4.99
C GLY A 6 14.67 9.25 6.43
N PRO A 7 15.61 9.33 7.38
CA PRO A 7 15.35 9.02 8.77
C PRO A 7 14.17 9.82 9.33
N TRP A 8 13.25 9.14 10.04
CA TRP A 8 12.01 9.75 10.52
C TRP A 8 12.23 10.91 11.50
N ASP A 9 13.40 10.99 12.15
CA ASP A 9 13.82 12.09 13.02
C ASP A 9 14.37 13.31 12.25
N LYS A 10 14.63 13.16 10.94
CA LYS A 10 15.25 14.19 10.09
C LYS A 10 14.37 14.66 8.93
N VAL A 11 13.20 14.05 8.78
CA VAL A 11 12.24 14.35 7.72
C VAL A 11 10.97 14.90 8.33
N ASP A 12 10.56 16.08 7.89
CA ASP A 12 9.35 16.76 8.36
C ASP A 12 8.09 16.00 7.97
N ASN A 13 8.02 15.58 6.71
CA ASN A 13 6.91 14.83 6.15
C ASN A 13 7.38 13.99 4.95
N ARG A 14 6.69 12.87 4.66
CA ARG A 14 6.97 12.04 3.49
C ARG A 14 5.98 12.22 2.35
N ILE A 15 4.70 12.47 2.64
CA ILE A 15 3.65 12.46 1.62
C ILE A 15 3.42 13.90 1.12
N TRP A 16 4.06 14.27 0.01
CA TRP A 16 4.02 15.61 -0.56
C TRP A 16 3.31 15.68 -1.91
N GLY A 17 2.61 16.79 -2.11
CA GLY A 17 2.14 17.28 -3.39
C GLY A 17 3.11 18.30 -3.95
N PHE A 18 3.20 18.34 -5.28
CA PHE A 18 3.95 19.36 -6.00
C PHE A 18 3.16 19.77 -7.23
N ASP A 19 2.93 21.05 -7.35
CA ASP A 19 2.26 21.67 -8.49
C ASP A 19 3.34 22.09 -9.48
N LEU A 20 3.31 21.51 -10.67
CA LEU A 20 4.31 21.75 -11.72
C LEU A 20 4.18 23.13 -12.35
N ASP A 21 2.98 23.72 -12.36
CA ASP A 21 2.74 25.03 -12.97
C ASP A 21 3.17 26.15 -12.03
N THR A 22 2.90 25.99 -10.72
CA THR A 22 3.22 27.02 -9.72
C THR A 22 4.53 26.79 -8.97
N GLY A 23 5.11 25.59 -9.06
CA GLY A 23 6.28 25.18 -8.27
C GLY A 23 5.99 25.01 -6.78
N LYS A 24 4.72 25.01 -6.38
CA LYS A 24 4.31 24.92 -4.98
C LYS A 24 4.34 23.48 -4.48
N ALA A 25 5.10 23.25 -3.41
CA ALA A 25 5.02 22.02 -2.62
C ALA A 25 4.02 22.18 -1.45
N TRP A 26 3.30 21.11 -1.09
CA TRP A 26 2.48 21.07 0.12
C TRP A 26 2.42 19.66 0.72
N MET A 27 2.16 19.58 2.02
CA MET A 27 1.95 18.30 2.70
C MET A 27 0.54 17.79 2.40
N ILE A 28 0.41 16.67 1.70
CA ILE A 28 -0.89 16.03 1.43
C ILE A 28 -1.44 15.40 2.70
N ARG A 29 -0.55 14.85 3.53
CA ARG A 29 -0.88 14.30 4.84
C ARG A 29 0.22 14.74 5.80
N PRO A 30 0.01 15.84 6.56
CA PRO A 30 0.99 16.32 7.54
C PRO A 30 1.30 15.25 8.57
N ARG A 31 2.58 15.13 8.96
CA ARG A 31 3.02 14.15 9.95
C ARG A 31 2.80 14.66 11.38
N GLU A 32 2.34 13.77 12.25
CA GLU A 32 2.26 13.95 13.70
C GLU A 32 3.54 13.40 14.36
N ALA A 33 3.86 13.84 15.57
CA ALA A 33 5.11 13.41 16.22
C ALA A 33 5.08 11.91 16.57
N GLY A 34 6.11 11.16 16.16
CA GLY A 34 6.29 9.74 16.53
C GLY A 34 5.64 8.72 15.61
N GLU A 35 4.91 9.16 14.58
CA GLU A 35 4.36 8.28 13.54
C GLU A 35 5.25 8.24 12.29
N ASN A 36 4.97 7.27 11.44
CA ASN A 36 5.71 6.99 10.22
C ASN A 36 4.82 6.66 8.98
N PRO A 37 3.88 7.54 8.59
CA PRO A 37 3.07 7.36 7.37
C PRO A 37 3.94 7.39 6.12
N GLY A 38 3.80 6.40 5.25
CA GLY A 38 4.51 6.31 3.98
C GLY A 38 3.90 5.29 3.03
N HIS A 39 4.72 4.87 2.05
CA HIS A 39 4.32 3.96 0.99
C HIS A 39 3.05 4.45 0.27
N GLU A 40 3.02 5.75 -0.03
CA GLU A 40 1.86 6.38 -0.63
C GLU A 40 1.66 5.96 -2.08
N TYR A 41 0.40 5.85 -2.48
CA TYR A 41 -0.02 5.55 -3.84
C TYR A 41 -1.33 6.27 -4.15
N TRP A 42 -1.57 6.52 -5.43
CA TRP A 42 -2.84 7.09 -5.88
C TRP A 42 -3.87 5.98 -6.05
N HIS A 43 -5.09 6.24 -5.58
CA HIS A 43 -6.26 5.49 -5.98
C HIS A 43 -6.59 5.78 -7.46
N ALA A 44 -7.45 4.94 -8.05
CA ALA A 44 -7.84 5.02 -9.45
C ALA A 44 -8.62 6.31 -9.80
N ASP A 45 -9.21 6.99 -8.80
CA ASP A 45 -9.91 8.26 -8.99
C ASP A 45 -8.96 9.44 -9.32
N GLY A 46 -7.64 9.25 -9.16
CA GLY A 46 -6.61 10.26 -9.43
C GLY A 46 -6.60 11.44 -8.46
N VAL A 47 -7.40 11.41 -7.39
CA VAL A 47 -7.53 12.50 -6.41
C VAL A 47 -7.33 12.03 -4.96
N THR A 48 -7.45 10.74 -4.71
CA THR A 48 -7.25 10.13 -3.39
C THR A 48 -5.88 9.47 -3.33
N VAL A 49 -5.17 9.71 -2.23
CA VAL A 49 -3.87 9.11 -1.92
C VAL A 49 -4.05 8.12 -0.77
N GLY A 50 -3.78 6.84 -1.03
CA GLY A 50 -3.69 5.78 -0.04
C GLY A 50 -2.29 5.69 0.55
N TYR A 51 -2.18 5.27 1.81
CA TYR A 51 -0.91 5.14 2.53
C TYR A 51 -1.08 4.21 3.74
N HIS A 52 0.01 3.76 4.34
CA HIS A 52 -0.02 3.04 5.62
C HIS A 52 1.14 3.47 6.51
N GLY A 53 1.08 3.09 7.78
CA GLY A 53 2.12 3.43 8.74
C GLY A 53 1.85 2.88 10.13
N ARG A 54 2.58 3.42 11.09
CA ARG A 54 2.47 3.14 12.52
C ARG A 54 2.29 4.45 13.27
N ARG A 55 1.45 4.40 14.30
CA ARG A 55 1.21 5.47 15.26
C ARG A 55 2.32 5.48 16.32
N PRO A 56 2.39 6.51 17.18
CA PRO A 56 3.42 6.60 18.23
C PRO A 56 3.40 5.44 19.23
N ASP A 57 2.24 4.81 19.45
CA ASP A 57 2.09 3.62 20.30
C ASP A 57 2.49 2.30 19.59
N GLY A 58 2.93 2.38 18.34
CA GLY A 58 3.32 1.24 17.51
C GLY A 58 2.16 0.52 16.81
N SER A 59 0.89 0.90 17.10
CA SER A 59 -0.26 0.38 16.36
C SER A 59 -0.18 0.78 14.88
N LYS A 60 -0.64 -0.10 14.00
CA LYS A 60 -0.58 0.12 12.55
C LYS A 60 -1.89 0.67 12.03
N PHE A 61 -1.82 1.46 10.98
CA PHE A 61 -2.98 1.97 10.29
C PHE A 61 -2.80 1.88 8.77
N LEU A 62 -3.93 1.85 8.08
CA LEU A 62 -4.05 2.09 6.65
C LEU A 62 -5.00 3.27 6.48
N GLY A 63 -4.60 4.22 5.65
CA GLY A 63 -5.30 5.48 5.49
C GLY A 63 -5.46 5.90 4.05
N LYS A 64 -6.36 6.86 3.87
CA LYS A 64 -6.54 7.62 2.64
C LYS A 64 -6.80 9.08 2.96
N THR A 65 -6.44 9.96 2.04
CA THR A 65 -6.77 11.39 2.08
C THR A 65 -6.85 11.91 0.66
N ARG A 66 -7.62 12.96 0.40
CA ARG A 66 -7.54 13.66 -0.89
C ARG A 66 -6.22 14.40 -1.00
N TYR A 67 -5.77 14.64 -2.24
CA TYR A 67 -4.51 15.33 -2.51
C TYR A 67 -4.39 16.72 -1.86
N ASP A 68 -5.50 17.36 -1.51
CA ASP A 68 -5.56 18.67 -0.85
C ASP A 68 -5.67 18.58 0.68
N ASN A 69 -5.37 17.41 1.26
CA ASN A 69 -5.47 17.12 2.70
C ASN A 69 -6.91 17.22 3.25
N THR A 70 -7.91 16.95 2.41
CA THR A 70 -9.31 16.84 2.82
C THR A 70 -9.75 15.37 2.87
N ASP A 71 -10.84 15.09 3.59
CA ASP A 71 -11.44 13.74 3.69
C ASP A 71 -10.48 12.64 4.18
N ARG A 72 -9.58 13.01 5.10
CA ARG A 72 -8.66 12.05 5.74
C ARG A 72 -9.45 10.99 6.51
N PHE A 73 -9.19 9.73 6.19
CA PHE A 73 -9.73 8.57 6.90
C PHE A 73 -8.60 7.56 7.15
N GLU A 74 -8.48 7.12 8.40
CA GLU A 74 -7.48 6.13 8.83
C GLU A 74 -8.16 5.09 9.69
N ALA A 75 -7.89 3.82 9.40
CA ALA A 75 -8.41 2.68 10.16
C ALA A 75 -7.27 1.81 10.67
N ASP A 76 -7.51 1.11 11.77
CA ASP A 76 -6.58 0.13 12.31
C ASP A 76 -6.32 -0.96 11.28
N PHE A 77 -5.03 -1.28 11.10
CA PHE A 77 -4.60 -2.23 10.09
C PHE A 77 -3.93 -3.45 10.74
N PRO A 78 -4.56 -4.64 10.68
CA PRO A 78 -4.01 -5.84 11.33
C PRO A 78 -2.83 -6.46 10.57
N GLY A 79 -2.59 -6.03 9.32
CA GLY A 79 -1.58 -6.61 8.44
C GLY A 79 -0.13 -6.24 8.75
N GLU A 80 0.80 -7.09 8.33
CA GLU A 80 2.19 -6.67 8.06
C GLU A 80 2.39 -6.74 6.54
N THR A 81 2.87 -5.64 5.98
CA THR A 81 3.21 -5.53 4.55
C THR A 81 4.28 -4.48 4.37
N GLY A 82 5.10 -4.66 3.33
CA GLY A 82 6.04 -3.64 2.88
C GLY A 82 5.33 -2.75 1.86
N HIS A 83 5.28 -3.20 0.61
CA HIS A 83 4.61 -2.48 -0.46
C HIS A 83 3.13 -2.83 -0.47
N ILE A 84 2.32 -1.86 -0.86
CA ILE A 84 0.86 -1.97 -0.82
C ILE A 84 0.24 -1.21 -2.00
N HIS A 85 -0.94 -1.64 -2.43
CA HIS A 85 -1.71 -0.98 -3.47
C HIS A 85 -3.20 -1.29 -3.36
N SER A 86 -4.03 -0.35 -3.83
CA SER A 86 -5.46 -0.54 -4.09
C SER A 86 -5.96 0.48 -5.11
N ASN A 87 -7.06 0.15 -5.79
CA ASN A 87 -7.74 1.11 -6.68
C ASN A 87 -8.65 2.06 -5.89
N ASP A 88 -9.13 1.63 -4.73
CA ASP A 88 -9.95 2.39 -3.80
C ASP A 88 -9.68 1.94 -2.36
N PHE A 89 -10.57 2.23 -1.40
CA PHE A 89 -10.39 1.79 -0.01
C PHE A 89 -11.00 0.42 0.30
N HIS A 90 -11.57 -0.26 -0.69
CA HIS A 90 -12.35 -1.48 -0.46
C HIS A 90 -11.50 -2.74 -0.45
N LEU A 91 -10.61 -2.93 -1.43
CA LEU A 91 -9.75 -4.13 -1.54
C LEU A 91 -8.28 -3.74 -1.70
N ILE A 92 -7.44 -4.25 -0.81
CA ILE A 92 -6.03 -3.86 -0.69
C ILE A 92 -5.15 -5.09 -0.86
N VAL A 93 -4.06 -4.96 -1.62
CA VAL A 93 -3.02 -5.99 -1.74
C VAL A 93 -1.67 -5.50 -1.28
N GLY A 94 -0.86 -6.44 -0.77
CA GLY A 94 0.49 -6.16 -0.32
C GLY A 94 1.38 -7.40 -0.31
N ASP A 95 2.69 -7.20 -0.24
CA ASP A 95 3.71 -8.25 -0.42
C ASP A 95 4.34 -8.74 0.90
N GLY A 96 3.53 -8.80 1.96
CA GLY A 96 3.99 -9.28 3.26
C GLY A 96 4.37 -10.77 3.26
N GLY A 97 5.65 -11.07 3.50
CA GLY A 97 6.16 -12.44 3.65
C GLY A 97 6.59 -13.05 2.31
N SER A 98 6.09 -14.24 1.99
CA SER A 98 6.33 -14.94 0.71
C SER A 98 5.09 -14.99 -0.19
N VAL A 99 4.03 -14.25 0.18
CA VAL A 99 2.72 -14.28 -0.44
C VAL A 99 2.18 -12.87 -0.71
N ILE A 100 1.40 -12.74 -1.78
CA ILE A 100 0.56 -11.57 -2.01
C ILE A 100 -0.65 -11.72 -1.10
N ARG A 101 -0.78 -10.81 -0.15
CA ARG A 101 -1.87 -10.74 0.80
C ARG A 101 -2.96 -9.81 0.29
N ALA A 102 -4.21 -10.13 0.60
CA ALA A 102 -5.37 -9.29 0.38
C ALA A 102 -6.07 -8.96 1.70
N TRP A 103 -6.59 -7.74 1.81
CA TRP A 103 -7.46 -7.28 2.88
C TRP A 103 -8.68 -6.58 2.30
N GLN A 104 -9.84 -6.73 2.93
CA GLN A 104 -11.09 -6.11 2.48
C GLN A 104 -11.68 -5.22 3.57
N TRP A 105 -12.06 -3.99 3.24
CA TRP A 105 -12.80 -3.10 4.13
C TRP A 105 -14.27 -3.51 4.19
N ASN A 106 -14.77 -3.82 5.38
CA ASN A 106 -16.15 -4.25 5.62
C ASN A 106 -17.09 -3.11 6.07
N GLY A 107 -16.59 -1.86 6.14
CA GLY A 107 -17.33 -0.71 6.66
C GLY A 107 -16.96 -0.31 8.09
N ALA A 108 -16.31 -1.19 8.85
CA ALA A 108 -15.88 -0.94 10.23
C ALA A 108 -14.40 -1.30 10.47
N SER A 109 -13.91 -2.37 9.85
CA SER A 109 -12.53 -2.86 9.97
C SER A 109 -12.05 -3.52 8.67
N PHE A 110 -10.77 -3.88 8.64
CA PHE A 110 -10.22 -4.72 7.58
C PHE A 110 -10.33 -6.21 7.94
N ASP A 111 -10.98 -6.98 7.07
CA ASP A 111 -10.94 -8.44 7.08
C ASP A 111 -9.63 -8.95 6.44
N GLY A 112 -9.16 -10.12 6.86
CA GLY A 112 -7.93 -10.75 6.35
C GLY A 112 -6.77 -10.72 7.36
N PRO A 113 -5.52 -10.97 6.92
CA PRO A 113 -5.10 -11.20 5.54
C PRO A 113 -5.58 -12.53 4.95
N ARG A 114 -5.93 -12.50 3.66
CA ARG A 114 -6.10 -13.70 2.83
C ARG A 114 -4.98 -13.80 1.79
N VAL A 115 -4.68 -14.99 1.30
CA VAL A 115 -3.58 -15.24 0.36
C VAL A 115 -4.13 -15.25 -1.06
N LEU A 116 -3.66 -14.30 -1.88
CA LEU A 116 -3.99 -14.22 -3.31
C LEU A 116 -3.07 -15.10 -4.15
N ALA A 117 -1.76 -15.05 -3.89
CA ALA A 117 -0.76 -15.81 -4.62
C ALA A 117 0.50 -16.01 -3.77
N GLU A 118 1.29 -17.05 -4.03
CA GLU A 118 2.67 -17.14 -3.52
C GLU A 118 3.61 -16.45 -4.50
N HIS A 119 4.34 -15.42 -4.08
CA HIS A 119 5.34 -14.80 -4.96
C HIS A 119 6.71 -15.47 -4.83
N ARG A 120 7.09 -15.96 -3.64
CA ARG A 120 8.41 -16.61 -3.38
C ARG A 120 9.64 -15.80 -3.85
N SER A 121 9.47 -14.50 -4.01
CA SER A 121 10.56 -13.60 -4.39
C SER A 121 11.63 -13.54 -3.32
N SER A 122 12.90 -13.45 -3.73
CA SER A 122 14.02 -13.22 -2.85
C SER A 122 14.05 -11.82 -2.25
N MET A 123 13.41 -10.83 -2.91
CA MET A 123 13.42 -9.41 -2.54
C MET A 123 14.83 -8.82 -2.31
N LYS A 124 15.86 -9.40 -2.93
CA LYS A 124 17.27 -9.00 -2.72
C LYS A 124 17.64 -7.66 -3.37
N ILE A 125 16.89 -7.25 -4.38
CA ILE A 125 17.02 -6.00 -5.13
C ILE A 125 15.62 -5.49 -5.50
N GLN A 126 15.48 -4.19 -5.77
CA GLN A 126 14.17 -3.58 -6.08
C GLN A 126 13.46 -4.26 -7.25
N GLN A 127 14.19 -4.70 -8.27
CA GLN A 127 13.62 -5.40 -9.43
C GLN A 127 13.00 -6.76 -9.05
N ALA A 128 13.41 -7.36 -7.94
CA ALA A 128 12.82 -8.60 -7.43
C ALA A 128 11.64 -8.32 -6.49
N HIS A 129 11.43 -7.08 -6.01
CA HIS A 129 10.32 -6.80 -5.10
C HIS A 129 8.97 -7.04 -5.81
N PRO A 130 8.00 -7.71 -5.17
CA PRO A 130 6.76 -8.04 -5.85
C PRO A 130 5.97 -6.84 -6.35
N HIS A 131 5.90 -5.76 -5.56
CA HIS A 131 5.17 -4.52 -5.92
C HIS A 131 3.78 -4.83 -6.52
N PRO A 132 2.90 -5.55 -5.77
CA PRO A 132 1.62 -5.98 -6.31
C PRO A 132 0.75 -4.78 -6.65
N ARG A 133 0.18 -4.80 -7.84
CA ARG A 133 -0.65 -3.71 -8.40
C ARG A 133 -1.89 -4.30 -9.03
N PHE A 134 -3.05 -3.72 -8.75
CA PHE A 134 -4.28 -4.10 -9.45
C PHE A 134 -4.25 -3.61 -10.89
N ASN A 135 -4.93 -4.32 -11.78
CA ASN A 135 -5.40 -3.74 -13.04
C ASN A 135 -6.55 -2.73 -12.77
N ALA A 136 -6.93 -1.96 -13.79
CA ALA A 136 -7.96 -0.92 -13.65
C ALA A 136 -9.31 -1.48 -13.13
N ASP A 137 -9.69 -2.66 -13.58
CA ASP A 137 -10.97 -3.29 -13.22
C ASP A 137 -10.94 -4.01 -11.85
N GLY A 138 -9.76 -4.09 -11.20
CA GLY A 138 -9.59 -4.79 -9.92
C GLY A 138 -9.68 -6.32 -9.99
N THR A 139 -9.80 -6.90 -11.20
CA THR A 139 -9.97 -8.34 -11.44
C THR A 139 -8.66 -9.12 -11.45
N LYS A 140 -7.51 -8.43 -11.49
CA LYS A 140 -6.18 -9.05 -11.55
C LYS A 140 -5.15 -8.25 -10.76
N VAL A 141 -4.12 -8.94 -10.28
CA VAL A 141 -2.94 -8.33 -9.66
C VAL A 141 -1.69 -8.74 -10.40
N VAL A 142 -0.92 -7.76 -10.84
CA VAL A 142 0.40 -7.92 -11.44
C VAL A 142 1.46 -7.76 -10.36
N PHE A 143 2.47 -8.64 -10.35
CA PHE A 143 3.60 -8.57 -9.43
C PHE A 143 4.86 -9.16 -10.04
N THR A 144 6.03 -8.82 -9.51
CA THR A 144 7.32 -9.36 -9.94
C THR A 144 7.80 -10.48 -9.01
N SER A 145 8.50 -11.47 -9.55
CA SER A 145 9.22 -12.45 -8.73
C SER A 145 10.40 -13.05 -9.47
N ASP A 146 11.45 -13.40 -8.72
CA ASP A 146 12.60 -14.14 -9.22
C ASP A 146 12.60 -15.63 -8.81
N TRP A 147 11.44 -16.19 -8.43
CA TRP A 147 11.33 -17.58 -7.95
C TRP A 147 11.76 -18.64 -8.99
N THR A 148 11.72 -18.30 -10.28
CA THR A 148 12.21 -19.16 -11.38
C THR A 148 13.68 -18.94 -11.72
N GLY A 149 14.40 -18.12 -10.95
CA GLY A 149 15.82 -17.80 -11.12
C GLY A 149 16.09 -16.40 -11.69
N TYR A 150 15.15 -15.84 -12.46
CA TYR A 150 15.24 -14.48 -13.00
C TYR A 150 13.96 -13.70 -12.69
N CYS A 151 14.06 -12.37 -12.56
CA CYS A 151 12.90 -11.51 -12.35
C CYS A 151 11.96 -11.61 -13.56
N GLN A 152 10.73 -12.04 -13.30
CA GLN A 152 9.64 -12.12 -14.27
C GLN A 152 8.40 -11.43 -13.72
N VAL A 153 7.54 -10.98 -14.62
CA VAL A 153 6.23 -10.41 -14.28
C VAL A 153 5.19 -11.53 -14.31
N TYR A 154 4.40 -11.60 -13.24
CA TYR A 154 3.31 -12.55 -13.07
C TYR A 154 2.00 -11.79 -12.92
N GLU A 155 0.90 -12.43 -13.30
CA GLU A 155 -0.45 -11.93 -13.14
C GLU A 155 -1.28 -13.00 -12.42
N ALA A 156 -1.98 -12.63 -11.36
CA ALA A 156 -2.90 -13.47 -10.62
C ALA A 156 -4.32 -12.93 -10.75
N GLU A 157 -5.30 -13.81 -10.97
CA GLU A 157 -6.71 -13.43 -10.92
C GLU A 157 -7.15 -13.14 -9.49
N VAL A 158 -8.07 -12.18 -9.35
CA VAL A 158 -8.66 -11.76 -8.08
C VAL A 158 -10.08 -12.31 -8.02
N PRO A 159 -10.28 -13.48 -7.37
CA PRO A 159 -11.63 -13.99 -7.12
C PRO A 159 -12.31 -13.20 -6.00
N GLU A 160 -13.55 -13.57 -5.69
CA GLU A 160 -14.25 -13.10 -4.50
C GLU A 160 -13.37 -13.24 -3.25
N PHE A 161 -13.24 -12.17 -2.46
CA PHE A 161 -12.35 -12.13 -1.31
C PHE A 161 -12.61 -13.30 -0.34
N ALA A 162 -13.88 -13.63 -0.09
CA ALA A 162 -14.27 -14.71 0.80
C ALA A 162 -13.81 -16.11 0.33
N ALA A 163 -13.52 -16.29 -0.95
CA ALA A 163 -13.03 -17.54 -1.53
C ALA A 163 -11.51 -17.73 -1.34
N LEU A 164 -10.76 -16.65 -1.07
CA LEU A 164 -9.31 -16.73 -0.86
C LEU A 164 -8.99 -17.44 0.47
N PRO A 165 -7.97 -18.30 0.54
CA PRO A 165 -7.56 -18.94 1.79
C PRO A 165 -7.05 -17.90 2.80
N ALA A 166 -7.31 -18.13 4.09
CA ALA A 166 -6.72 -17.30 5.15
C ALA A 166 -5.19 -17.45 5.16
N ALA A 167 -4.46 -16.35 5.36
CA ALA A 167 -3.03 -16.44 5.56
C ALA A 167 -2.74 -17.11 6.91
N LYS A 168 -1.84 -18.10 6.92
CA LYS A 168 -1.37 -18.68 8.17
C LYS A 168 -0.50 -17.64 8.89
N THR A 169 -0.82 -17.38 10.15
CA THR A 169 -0.02 -16.58 11.08
C THR A 169 1.29 -17.24 11.41
#